data_AF-A0AAQ3N042-F1
#
_entry.id   AF-A0AAQ3N042-F1
#
_cell.length_a   1.000
_cell.length_b   1.000
_cell.length_c   1.000
_cell.angle_alpha   90.00
_cell.angle_beta   90.00
_cell.angle_gamma   90.00
#
_symmetry.space_group_name_H-M   'P 1'
#
loop_
_entity.id
_entity.type
_entity.pdbx_description
1 polymer ?
#
loop_
_entity_poly.entity_id
_entity_poly.type
_entity_poly.pdbx_seq_one_letter_code
_entity_poly.pdbx_strand_id
1 'polypeptide(L)'
;MASITIRNLLLYTTNENWQVVNLKEAREFSSNKKYIYVFKKLEWQSLSIDLLPHPDMFTEATLDLSEEGSNLRDDDGAKRVFFGGERFIEGISGEAYITIQRTELNSPLGLEVQLHINEAVCPALSEPGLRALLRFMTGVYVCLNRGDVDSKVRQRSTEAAGRSLVSIVVDHIFLCIKDTGLSLACT
;
A
#
# COMPACT_ATOMS: atom_id res chain seq x y z
N MET A 1 -5.42 13.07 4.51
CA MET A 1 -5.20 11.77 5.21
C MET A 1 -5.42 10.66 4.20
N ALA A 2 -5.01 9.42 4.45
CA ALA A 2 -5.29 8.30 3.56
C ALA A 2 -5.88 7.14 4.35
N SER A 3 -6.85 6.44 3.76
CA SER A 3 -7.44 5.22 4.29
C SER A 3 -7.04 4.05 3.41
N ILE A 4 -6.56 2.97 4.01
CA ILE A 4 -6.20 1.74 3.30
C ILE A 4 -7.16 0.65 3.77
N THR A 5 -7.89 0.08 2.82
CA THR A 5 -8.84 -1.02 3.07
C THR A 5 -8.33 -2.28 2.38
N ILE A 6 -8.17 -3.36 3.14
CA ILE A 6 -7.73 -4.66 2.62
C ILE A 6 -8.78 -5.71 2.95
N ARG A 7 -9.17 -6.52 1.95
CA ARG A 7 -10.09 -7.63 2.10
C ARG A 7 -9.42 -8.95 1.76
N ASN A 8 -9.73 -9.97 2.55
CA ASN A 8 -9.25 -11.35 2.39
C ASN A 8 -7.73 -11.44 2.24
N LEU A 9 -7.02 -10.89 3.25
CA LEU A 9 -5.56 -11.00 3.37
C LEU A 9 -5.19 -12.35 3.99
N LEU A 10 -4.45 -13.17 3.25
CA LEU A 10 -4.03 -14.51 3.63
C LEU A 10 -2.51 -14.62 3.61
N LEU A 11 -1.94 -15.22 4.66
CA LEU A 11 -0.49 -15.41 4.78
C LEU A 11 -0.17 -16.89 4.99
N TYR A 12 0.56 -17.47 4.06
CA TYR A 12 0.96 -18.87 4.08
C TYR A 12 2.44 -19.01 4.46
N THR A 13 2.78 -20.15 5.07
CA THR A 13 4.18 -20.60 5.12
C THR A 13 4.43 -21.50 3.93
N THR A 14 5.51 -21.22 3.21
CA THR A 14 5.86 -21.99 2.02
C THR A 14 7.26 -22.59 2.13
N ASN A 15 7.59 -23.48 1.20
CA ASN A 15 8.96 -23.84 0.89
C ASN A 15 9.58 -22.83 -0.10
N GLU A 16 10.80 -23.10 -0.55
CA GLU A 16 11.56 -22.29 -1.52
C GLU A 16 10.92 -22.23 -2.91
N ASN A 17 9.99 -23.15 -3.21
CA ASN A 17 9.26 -23.23 -4.47
C ASN A 17 7.84 -22.64 -4.35
N TRP A 18 7.56 -21.88 -3.28
CA TRP A 18 6.28 -21.23 -3.01
C TRP A 18 5.08 -22.18 -2.84
N GLN A 19 5.34 -23.45 -2.54
CA GLN A 19 4.30 -24.42 -2.20
C GLN A 19 3.95 -24.31 -0.72
N VAL A 20 2.67 -24.35 -0.38
CA VAL A 20 2.21 -24.28 1.00
C VAL A 20 2.56 -25.58 1.72
N VAL A 21 3.36 -25.45 2.78
CA VAL A 21 3.88 -26.59 3.54
C VAL A 21 3.74 -26.35 5.04
N ASN A 22 3.88 -27.41 5.82
CA ASN A 22 3.92 -27.30 7.27
C ASN A 22 5.26 -26.70 7.75
N LEU A 23 5.30 -26.30 9.02
CA LEU A 23 6.49 -25.67 9.61
C LEU A 23 7.71 -26.60 9.70
N LYS A 24 7.52 -27.92 9.76
CA LYS A 24 8.62 -28.88 9.84
C LYS A 24 9.35 -28.93 8.51
N GLU A 25 8.61 -29.05 7.41
CA GLU A 25 9.13 -29.06 6.05
C GLU A 25 9.77 -27.72 5.68
N ALA A 26 9.12 -26.59 5.98
CA ALA A 26 9.71 -25.27 5.74
C ALA A 26 11.06 -25.07 6.46
N ARG A 27 11.23 -25.64 7.66
CA ARG A 27 12.49 -25.58 8.42
C ARG A 27 13.58 -26.47 7.85
N GLU A 28 13.20 -27.57 7.20
CA GLU A 28 14.14 -28.55 6.65
C GLU A 28 15.05 -27.93 5.59
N PHE A 29 14.56 -26.95 4.82
CA PHE A 29 15.38 -26.19 3.89
C PHE A 29 16.60 -25.54 4.58
N SER A 30 16.47 -25.13 5.84
CA SER A 30 17.56 -24.49 6.60
C SER A 30 18.47 -25.50 7.29
N SER A 31 18.13 -26.80 7.28
CA SER A 31 18.99 -27.86 7.84
C SER A 31 20.33 -27.87 7.11
N ASN A 32 21.43 -27.86 7.87
CA ASN A 32 22.80 -27.80 7.37
C ASN A 32 23.17 -26.50 6.62
N LYS A 33 22.37 -25.43 6.74
CA LYS A 33 22.72 -24.09 6.26
C LYS A 33 23.14 -23.21 7.44
N LYS A 34 24.06 -22.28 7.17
CA LYS A 34 24.53 -21.27 8.14
C LYS A 34 23.46 -20.23 8.52
N TYR A 35 22.37 -20.18 7.78
CA TYR A 35 21.30 -19.20 7.95
C TYR A 35 19.95 -19.88 7.95
N ILE A 36 19.02 -19.28 8.69
CA ILE A 36 17.62 -19.68 8.71
C ILE A 36 16.91 -18.90 7.61
N TYR A 37 16.20 -19.61 6.74
CA TYR A 37 15.35 -19.04 5.71
C TYR A 37 13.88 -19.28 6.04
N VAL A 38 13.08 -18.24 5.90
CA VAL A 38 11.63 -18.30 6.09
C VAL A 38 10.98 -17.78 4.83
N PHE A 39 10.19 -18.63 4.18
CA PHE A 39 9.41 -18.28 3.00
C PHE A 39 7.95 -18.08 3.38
N LYS A 40 7.37 -16.98 2.93
CA LYS A 40 5.97 -16.64 3.13
C LYS A 40 5.36 -16.19 1.81
N LYS A 41 4.14 -16.67 1.55
CA LYS A 41 3.31 -16.17 0.46
C LYS A 41 2.16 -15.37 1.06
N LEU A 42 2.00 -14.12 0.64
CA LEU A 42 0.88 -13.25 1.01
C LEU A 42 -0.05 -13.16 -0.20
N GLU A 43 -1.35 -13.27 0.01
CA GLU A 43 -2.37 -13.09 -1.03
C GLU A 43 -3.44 -12.15 -0.49
N TRP A 44 -3.95 -11.25 -1.34
CA TRP A 44 -5.10 -10.42 -0.99
C TRP A 44 -6.08 -10.34 -2.16
N GLN A 45 -7.37 -10.34 -1.83
CA GLN A 45 -8.41 -10.26 -2.84
C GLN A 45 -8.66 -8.83 -3.31
N SER A 46 -8.65 -7.85 -2.40
CA SER A 46 -8.97 -6.47 -2.74
C SER A 46 -8.26 -5.51 -1.80
N LEU A 47 -7.37 -4.69 -2.34
CA LEU A 47 -6.71 -3.57 -1.70
C LEU A 47 -7.23 -2.27 -2.31
N SER A 48 -7.72 -1.34 -1.48
CA SER A 48 -8.16 -0.02 -1.92
C SER A 48 -7.53 1.06 -1.07
N ILE A 49 -7.19 2.18 -1.70
CA ILE A 49 -6.64 3.35 -1.04
C ILE A 49 -7.53 4.54 -1.37
N ASP A 50 -8.13 5.13 -0.33
CA ASP A 50 -8.92 6.34 -0.44
C ASP A 50 -8.13 7.52 0.12
N LEU A 51 -7.97 8.58 -0.67
CA LEU A 51 -7.33 9.82 -0.28
C LEU A 51 -8.37 10.78 0.28
N LEU A 52 -8.25 11.10 1.56
CA LEU A 52 -9.14 12.04 2.23
C LEU A 52 -8.61 13.46 2.04
N PRO A 53 -9.43 14.38 1.50
CA PRO A 53 -9.04 15.75 1.27
C PRO A 53 -8.67 16.44 2.59
N HIS A 54 -7.75 17.39 2.51
CA HIS A 54 -7.45 18.28 3.62
C HIS A 54 -8.61 19.29 3.77
N PRO A 55 -9.01 19.69 4.99
CA PRO A 55 -10.04 20.72 5.19
C PRO A 55 -9.78 21.99 4.36
N ASP A 56 -8.52 22.41 4.29
CA ASP A 56 -8.08 23.59 3.51
C ASP A 56 -8.08 23.39 1.97
N MET A 57 -8.50 22.24 1.44
CA MET A 57 -8.62 22.03 -0.01
C MET A 57 -9.92 22.56 -0.61
N PHE A 58 -10.92 22.84 0.23
CA PHE A 58 -12.22 23.34 -0.21
C PHE A 58 -12.39 24.84 0.01
N THR A 59 -11.45 25.49 0.68
CA THR A 59 -11.57 26.91 1.09
C THR A 59 -11.69 27.89 -0.07
N GLU A 60 -11.19 27.55 -1.27
CA GLU A 60 -11.43 28.37 -2.47
C GLU A 60 -12.78 28.08 -3.15
N ALA A 61 -13.33 26.87 -2.98
CA ALA A 61 -14.61 26.47 -3.60
C ALA A 61 -15.84 26.77 -2.71
N THR A 62 -15.64 27.01 -1.40
CA THR A 62 -16.76 27.25 -0.47
C THR A 62 -17.21 28.72 -0.43
N LEU A 63 -16.55 29.61 -1.17
CA LEU A 63 -17.03 30.99 -1.31
C LEU A 63 -18.21 31.13 -2.28
N ASP A 64 -18.51 30.11 -3.09
CA ASP A 64 -19.55 30.18 -4.14
C ASP A 64 -20.75 29.23 -3.95
N LEU A 65 -20.76 28.31 -2.98
CA LEU A 65 -21.83 27.31 -2.84
C LEU A 65 -22.21 27.04 -1.37
N SER A 66 -22.58 28.08 -0.64
CA SER A 66 -23.43 27.89 0.54
C SER A 66 -24.89 27.83 0.09
N GLU A 67 -25.40 26.64 -0.21
CA GLU A 67 -26.80 26.29 0.07
C GLU A 67 -27.08 24.78 -0.09
N GLU A 68 -27.75 24.23 0.92
CA GLU A 68 -28.64 23.05 0.86
C GLU A 68 -28.05 21.62 0.86
N GLY A 69 -27.74 21.19 2.09
CA GLY A 69 -28.25 19.98 2.75
C GLY A 69 -28.69 18.76 1.93
N SER A 70 -27.99 17.63 2.12
CA SER A 70 -28.62 16.32 2.29
C SER A 70 -27.69 15.35 3.03
N ASN A 71 -28.10 14.93 4.23
CA ASN A 71 -27.44 13.86 4.99
C ASN A 71 -27.89 12.51 4.42
N LEU A 72 -27.22 12.00 3.39
CA LEU A 72 -27.44 10.63 2.89
C LEU A 72 -26.59 9.65 3.69
N ARG A 73 -27.25 8.80 4.49
CA ARG A 73 -26.66 7.64 5.17
C ARG A 73 -26.75 6.42 4.25
N ASP A 74 -25.70 5.61 4.22
CA ASP A 74 -25.65 4.33 3.50
C ASP A 74 -25.76 3.13 4.47
N ASP A 75 -26.15 1.97 3.94
CA ASP A 75 -26.65 0.78 4.66
C ASP A 75 -25.59 0.01 5.49
N ASP A 76 -24.32 0.43 5.43
CA ASP A 76 -23.19 -0.21 6.14
C ASP A 76 -22.84 0.47 7.49
N GLY A 77 -23.73 1.31 8.04
CA GLY A 77 -23.61 1.85 9.40
C GLY A 77 -22.43 2.80 9.68
N ALA A 78 -21.53 3.03 8.72
CA ALA A 78 -20.42 3.97 8.84
C ALA A 78 -20.84 5.39 8.44
N LYS A 79 -20.84 6.30 9.41
CA LYS A 79 -21.11 7.73 9.19
C LYS A 79 -19.97 8.37 8.39
N ARG A 80 -20.07 8.34 7.05
CA ARG A 80 -19.20 9.12 6.17
C ARG A 80 -19.63 10.58 6.25
N VAL A 81 -18.93 11.37 7.06
CA VAL A 81 -18.96 12.83 6.86
C VAL A 81 -18.23 13.06 5.55
N PHE A 82 -19.00 13.18 4.46
CA PHE A 82 -18.49 13.35 3.10
C PHE A 82 -17.81 14.72 2.98
N PHE A 83 -16.55 14.79 3.39
CA PHE A 83 -15.59 15.66 2.71
C PHE A 83 -14.96 14.81 1.61
N GLY A 84 -15.41 15.03 0.36
CA GLY A 84 -15.11 14.26 -0.86
C GLY A 84 -13.75 13.56 -0.93
N GLY A 85 -13.65 12.39 -0.31
CA GLY A 85 -12.51 11.48 -0.45
C GLY A 85 -12.49 10.89 -1.86
N GLU A 86 -11.31 10.89 -2.49
CA GLU A 86 -11.14 10.30 -3.81
C GLU A 86 -10.40 8.98 -3.71
N ARG A 87 -10.92 7.98 -4.42
CA ARG A 87 -10.29 6.67 -4.49
C ARG A 87 -9.09 6.73 -5.41
N PHE A 88 -7.91 6.47 -4.85
CA PHE A 88 -6.64 6.44 -5.58
C PHE A 88 -6.36 5.05 -6.15
N ILE A 89 -6.61 3.99 -5.38
CA ILE A 89 -6.48 2.61 -5.84
C ILE A 89 -7.79 1.89 -5.53
N GLU A 90 -8.34 1.20 -6.51
CA GLU A 90 -9.60 0.47 -6.37
C GLU A 90 -9.40 -1.03 -6.53
N GLY A 91 -9.70 -1.76 -5.46
CA GLY A 91 -9.97 -3.20 -5.51
C GLY A 91 -8.84 -4.07 -6.06
N ILE A 92 -7.57 -3.65 -5.98
CA ILE A 92 -6.48 -4.40 -6.61
C ILE A 92 -6.24 -5.72 -5.87
N SER A 93 -6.13 -6.81 -6.63
CA SER A 93 -5.72 -8.11 -6.12
C SER A 93 -4.24 -8.34 -6.42
N GLY A 94 -3.60 -9.18 -5.63
CA GLY A 94 -2.24 -9.59 -5.92
C GLY A 94 -1.68 -10.55 -4.89
N GLU A 95 -0.40 -10.86 -5.08
CA GLU A 95 0.35 -11.75 -4.23
C GLU A 95 1.73 -11.17 -3.92
N ALA A 96 2.30 -11.55 -2.78
CA ALA A 96 3.65 -11.20 -2.41
C ALA A 96 4.43 -12.44 -1.96
N TYR A 97 5.65 -12.55 -2.45
CA TYR A 97 6.60 -13.58 -2.13
C TYR A 97 7.67 -12.99 -1.21
N ILE A 98 7.68 -13.43 0.04
CA ILE A 98 8.51 -12.86 1.10
C ILE A 98 9.53 -13.92 1.55
N THR A 99 10.81 -13.61 1.41
CA THR A 99 11.92 -14.41 1.92
C THR A 99 12.63 -13.63 3.02
N ILE A 100 12.71 -14.22 4.21
CA ILE A 100 13.43 -13.65 5.35
C ILE A 100 14.66 -14.51 5.62
N GLN A 101 15.83 -13.88 5.59
CA GLN A 101 17.09 -14.51 6.02
C GLN A 101 17.40 -14.09 7.46
N ARG A 102 17.70 -15.07 8.31
CA ARG A 102 18.08 -14.86 9.71
C ARG A 102 19.36 -15.59 10.06
N THR A 103 20.05 -15.13 11.09
CA THR A 103 21.17 -15.85 11.70
C THR A 103 20.67 -17.09 12.45
N GLU A 104 21.59 -17.97 12.86
CA GLU A 104 21.27 -19.12 13.72
C GLU A 104 20.71 -18.71 15.09
N LEU A 105 21.05 -17.50 15.54
CA LEU A 105 20.48 -16.86 16.74
C LEU A 105 19.13 -16.16 16.47
N ASN A 106 18.53 -16.40 15.30
CA ASN A 106 17.25 -15.85 14.85
C ASN A 106 17.22 -14.32 14.71
N SER A 107 18.37 -13.67 14.53
CA SER A 107 18.46 -12.23 14.23
C SER A 107 18.21 -11.99 12.72
N PRO A 108 17.41 -10.99 12.32
CA PRO A 108 17.17 -10.69 10.91
C PRO A 108 18.45 -10.21 10.23
N LEU A 109 18.72 -10.74 9.03
CA LEU A 109 19.92 -10.44 8.25
C LEU A 109 19.59 -9.87 6.86
N GLY A 110 18.46 -10.28 6.28
CA GLY A 110 18.01 -9.83 4.98
C GLY A 110 16.51 -10.08 4.79
N LEU A 111 15.91 -9.27 3.94
CA LEU A 111 14.49 -9.33 3.60
C LEU A 111 14.34 -9.16 2.10
N GLU A 112 13.79 -10.15 1.44
CA GLU A 112 13.38 -10.04 0.05
C GLU A 112 11.86 -10.08 -0.01
N VAL A 113 11.27 -9.09 -0.69
CA VAL A 113 9.83 -9.03 -0.96
C VAL A 113 9.65 -8.82 -2.45
N GLN A 114 8.97 -9.74 -3.11
CA GLN A 114 8.54 -9.60 -4.49
C GLN A 114 7.02 -9.46 -4.49
N LEU A 115 6.53 -8.26 -4.79
CA LEU A 115 5.11 -7.94 -4.86
C LEU A 115 4.66 -8.04 -6.32
N HIS A 116 3.66 -8.87 -6.59
CA HIS A 116 3.05 -9.01 -7.91
C HIS A 116 1.60 -8.55 -7.88
N ILE A 117 1.28 -7.59 -8.74
CA ILE A 117 -0.05 -7.01 -8.90
C ILE A 117 -0.44 -7.18 -10.37
N ASN A 118 -1.53 -7.89 -10.64
CA ASN A 118 -1.96 -8.12 -12.01
C ASN A 118 -2.40 -6.80 -12.67
N GLU A 119 -3.32 -6.09 -12.02
CA GLU A 119 -3.89 -4.87 -12.57
C GLU A 119 -4.06 -3.84 -11.47
N ALA A 120 -3.56 -2.63 -11.73
CA ALA A 120 -3.76 -1.47 -10.89
C ALA A 120 -4.59 -0.42 -11.65
N VAL A 121 -5.83 -0.24 -11.22
CA VAL A 121 -6.70 0.82 -11.73
C VAL A 121 -6.72 1.97 -10.74
N CYS A 122 -6.31 3.14 -11.23
CA CYS A 122 -6.51 4.42 -10.56
C CYS A 122 -7.76 5.07 -11.14
N PRO A 123 -8.85 5.19 -10.34
CA PRO A 123 -10.05 5.90 -10.76
C PRO A 123 -9.73 7.33 -11.16
N ALA A 124 -10.59 7.93 -11.98
CA ALA A 124 -10.37 9.26 -12.52
C ALA A 124 -10.21 10.30 -11.39
N LEU A 125 -8.95 10.69 -11.12
CA LEU A 125 -8.61 11.66 -10.08
C LEU A 125 -8.97 13.08 -10.55
N SER A 126 -9.66 13.83 -9.70
CA SER A 126 -9.89 15.25 -9.92
C SER A 126 -8.67 16.08 -9.51
N GLU A 127 -8.68 17.38 -9.82
CA GLU A 127 -7.62 18.31 -9.44
C GLU A 127 -7.39 18.35 -7.90
N PRO A 128 -8.44 18.42 -7.05
CA PRO A 128 -8.32 18.13 -5.62
C PRO A 128 -7.65 16.78 -5.30
N GLY A 129 -8.07 15.68 -5.94
CA GLY A 129 -7.53 14.34 -5.72
C GLY A 129 -6.04 14.23 -6.06
N LEU A 130 -5.59 14.87 -7.14
CA LEU A 130 -4.18 14.95 -7.49
C LEU A 130 -3.36 15.70 -6.44
N ARG A 131 -3.88 16.81 -5.90
CA ARG A 131 -3.24 17.52 -4.78
C ARG A 131 -3.19 16.66 -3.52
N ALA A 132 -4.25 15.89 -3.24
CA ALA A 132 -4.26 14.95 -2.13
C ALA A 132 -3.21 13.85 -2.31
N LEU A 133 -3.04 13.33 -3.52
CA LEU A 133 -2.03 12.32 -3.86
C LEU A 133 -0.61 12.85 -3.67
N LEU A 134 -0.32 14.05 -4.19
CA LEU A 134 0.99 14.69 -4.01
C LEU A 134 1.32 14.89 -2.54
N ARG A 135 0.37 15.43 -1.75
CA ARG A 135 0.54 15.58 -0.29
C ARG A 135 0.77 14.24 0.40
N PHE A 136 0.04 13.20 0.02
CA PHE A 136 0.22 11.86 0.55
C PHE A 136 1.63 11.32 0.25
N MET A 137 2.08 11.39 -1.00
CA MET A 137 3.41 10.94 -1.42
C MET A 137 4.54 11.74 -0.76
N THR A 138 4.39 13.06 -0.60
CA THR A 138 5.32 13.88 0.17
C THR A 138 5.37 13.43 1.64
N GLY A 139 4.21 13.15 2.25
CA GLY A 139 4.13 12.62 3.60
C GLY A 139 4.88 11.29 3.75
N VAL A 140 4.65 10.36 2.82
CA VAL A 140 5.37 9.07 2.78
C VAL A 140 6.87 9.28 2.65
N TYR A 141 7.32 10.13 1.73
CA TYR A 141 8.73 10.45 1.56
C TYR A 141 9.35 11.02 2.84
N VAL A 142 8.69 11.97 3.50
CA VAL A 142 9.19 12.55 4.76
C VAL A 142 9.24 11.49 5.86
N CYS A 143 8.22 10.64 5.96
CA CYS A 143 8.19 9.56 6.95
C CYS A 143 9.32 8.54 6.74
N LEU A 144 9.61 8.14 5.49
CA LEU A 144 10.69 7.21 5.17
C LEU A 144 12.08 7.82 5.39
N ASN A 145 12.23 9.11 5.13
CA ASN A 145 13.51 9.83 5.28
C ASN A 145 13.68 10.48 6.66
N ARG A 146 12.71 10.32 7.56
CA ARG A 146 12.82 10.78 8.94
C ARG A 146 13.88 9.93 9.63
N GLY A 147 15.13 10.39 9.57
CA GLY A 147 16.25 9.71 10.19
C GLY A 147 15.96 9.42 11.66
N ASP A 148 16.28 8.21 12.09
CA ASP A 148 16.19 7.81 13.49
C ASP A 148 17.12 8.71 14.31
N VAL A 149 16.60 9.27 15.41
CA VAL A 149 17.32 10.28 16.24
C VAL A 149 18.48 9.63 17.02
N ASP A 150 18.52 8.30 17.08
CA ASP A 150 19.54 7.56 17.83
C ASP A 150 20.68 7.04 16.93
N SER A 151 21.82 7.73 16.99
CA SER A 151 23.02 7.41 16.20
C SER A 151 23.59 6.01 16.47
N LYS A 152 23.27 5.40 17.63
CA LYS A 152 23.74 4.05 18.00
C LYS A 152 22.92 2.92 17.37
N VAL A 153 21.65 3.15 17.04
CA VAL A 153 20.76 2.14 16.40
C VAL A 153 21.02 2.05 14.89
N ARG A 154 21.41 3.17 14.29
CA ARG A 154 21.69 3.29 12.86
C ARG A 154 22.86 2.40 12.40
N GLN A 155 23.94 2.27 13.18
CA GLN A 155 25.11 1.46 12.82
C GLN A 155 24.82 -0.05 12.71
N ARG A 156 23.99 -0.60 13.61
CA ARG A 156 23.52 -2.00 13.52
C ARG A 156 22.51 -2.22 12.39
N SER A 157 21.69 -1.22 12.09
CA SER A 157 20.64 -1.31 11.07
C SER A 157 21.22 -1.25 9.64
N THR A 158 22.32 -0.52 9.43
CA THR A 158 22.98 -0.42 8.11
C THR A 158 23.56 -1.74 7.59
N GLU A 159 24.02 -2.64 8.47
CA GLU A 159 24.54 -3.95 8.04
C GLU A 159 23.43 -4.91 7.58
N ALA A 160 22.24 -4.85 8.19
CA ALA A 160 21.07 -5.64 7.80
C ALA A 160 20.32 -5.04 6.60
N ALA A 161 20.34 -3.71 6.44
CA ALA A 161 19.73 -3.02 5.30
C ALA A 161 20.43 -3.35 3.96
N GLY A 162 21.72 -3.72 4.00
CA GLY A 162 22.49 -4.08 2.79
C GLY A 162 22.02 -5.35 2.06
N ARG A 163 21.07 -6.10 2.62
CA ARG A 163 20.51 -7.32 2.03
C ARG A 163 18.98 -7.29 1.93
N SER A 164 18.41 -6.08 1.93
CA SER A 164 16.97 -5.91 1.76
C SER A 164 16.66 -5.55 0.30
N LEU A 165 15.85 -6.38 -0.36
CA LEU A 165 15.40 -6.16 -1.74
C LEU A 165 13.87 -6.10 -1.74
N VAL A 166 13.31 -5.02 -2.28
CA VAL A 166 11.88 -4.92 -2.55
C VAL A 166 11.69 -4.76 -4.05
N SER A 167 11.06 -5.75 -4.67
CA SER A 167 10.67 -5.74 -6.08
C SER A 167 9.15 -5.59 -6.16
N ILE A 168 8.69 -4.65 -6.99
CA ILE A 168 7.27 -4.43 -7.25
C ILE A 168 7.06 -4.60 -8.74
N VAL A 169 6.29 -5.62 -9.13
CA VAL A 169 5.91 -5.91 -10.50
C VAL A 169 4.41 -5.68 -10.63
N VAL A 170 4.04 -4.81 -11.56
CA VAL A 170 2.64 -4.54 -11.90
C VAL A 170 2.47 -4.80 -13.39
N ASP A 171 1.58 -5.73 -13.77
CA ASP A 171 1.47 -6.10 -15.19
C ASP A 171 0.81 -4.98 -16.00
N HIS A 172 -0.26 -4.38 -15.44
CA HIS A 172 -0.99 -3.29 -16.08
C HIS A 172 -1.32 -2.17 -15.10
N ILE A 173 -1.06 -0.93 -15.52
CA ILE A 173 -1.41 0.29 -14.78
C ILE A 173 -2.32 1.14 -15.65
N PHE A 174 -3.53 1.40 -15.15
CA PHE A 174 -4.49 2.31 -15.76
C PHE A 174 -4.63 3.56 -14.90
N LEU A 175 -4.25 4.71 -15.44
CA LEU A 175 -4.37 6.01 -14.77
C LEU A 175 -5.39 6.87 -15.49
N CYS A 176 -6.48 7.19 -14.81
CA CYS A 176 -7.45 8.16 -15.29
C CYS A 176 -7.27 9.49 -14.54
N ILE A 177 -7.25 10.60 -15.28
CA ILE A 177 -7.29 11.96 -14.72
C ILE A 177 -8.56 12.61 -15.27
N LYS A 178 -9.39 13.17 -14.38
CA LYS A 178 -10.57 13.95 -14.81
C LYS A 178 -10.08 15.25 -15.42
N ASP A 179 -10.31 15.40 -16.72
CA ASP A 179 -10.17 16.69 -17.38
C ASP A 179 -11.42 17.54 -17.08
N THR A 180 -11.22 18.75 -16.58
CA THR A 180 -12.29 19.73 -16.37
C THR A 180 -12.74 20.40 -17.68
N GLY A 181 -12.24 19.97 -18.84
CA GLY A 181 -12.34 20.69 -20.12
C GLY A 181 -13.06 20.02 -21.29
N LEU A 182 -13.79 18.92 -21.15
CA LEU A 182 -14.55 18.31 -22.27
C LEU A 182 -15.99 17.94 -21.90
N SER A 183 -16.80 18.97 -21.67
CA SER A 183 -18.22 18.95 -22.04
C SER A 183 -18.29 18.99 -23.58
N LEU A 184 -18.04 17.87 -24.25
CA LEU A 184 -18.57 17.70 -25.59
C LEU A 184 -20.08 17.48 -25.42
N ALA A 185 -20.83 18.55 -25.66
CA ALA A 185 -22.26 18.52 -25.84
C ALA A 185 -22.60 17.46 -26.91
N CYS A 186 -23.15 16.34 -26.47
CA CYS A 186 -23.95 15.48 -27.33
C CYS A 186 -25.41 15.88 -27.13
N THR A 187 -25.82 16.93 -27.84
CA THR A 187 -27.20 17.10 -28.33
C THR A 187 -27.44 16.18 -29.51
#